data_AF-A0A3S1K5U8-F1
#
_entry.id   AF-A0A3S1K5U8-F1
#
_cell.length_a   1.000
_cell.length_b   1.000
_cell.length_c   1.000
_cell.angle_alpha   90.00
_cell.angle_beta   90.00
_cell.angle_gamma   90.00
#
_symmetry.space_group_name_H-M   'P 1'
#
loop_
_entity.id
_entity.type
_entity.pdbx_description
1 polymer ?
#
loop_
_entity_poly.entity_id
_entity_poly.type
_entity_poly.pdbx_seq_one_letter_code
_entity_poly.pdbx_strand_id
1 'polypeptide(L)'
;MPLIATLVSHPEGRAVSATLANMASRSVGASAVRWLAEDVACDLVLPETANAAEAAAALRVALAPEPVDVIVQPADGRRKKILIADMDSTMIDQECIDELADEIGVKDRVAAITARSM
;
A
#
# COMPACT_ATOMS: atom_id res chain seq x y z
N MET A 1 5.82 -5.11 21.26
CA MET A 1 6.79 -4.88 20.16
C MET A 1 6.44 -3.56 19.51
N PRO A 2 7.40 -2.69 19.20
CA PRO A 2 7.10 -1.39 18.60
C PRO A 2 6.40 -1.59 17.25
N LEU A 3 5.31 -0.85 17.03
CA LEU A 3 4.55 -0.86 15.78
C LEU A 3 4.85 0.38 14.96
N ILE A 4 4.77 0.25 13.64
CA ILE A 4 4.78 1.37 12.70
C ILE A 4 3.57 1.29 11.79
N ALA A 5 2.96 2.45 11.57
CA ALA A 5 1.97 2.64 10.53
C ALA A 5 2.62 3.34 9.34
N THR A 6 2.65 2.69 8.18
CA THR A 6 3.10 3.31 6.93
C THR A 6 1.87 3.81 6.18
N LEU A 7 1.89 5.10 5.84
CA LEU A 7 0.95 5.72 4.91
C LEU A 7 1.60 5.77 3.54
N VAL A 8 0.88 5.36 2.50
CA VAL A 8 1.38 5.40 1.12
C VAL A 8 0.27 5.81 0.15
N SER A 9 0.60 6.63 -0.83
CA SER A 9 -0.29 6.99 -1.94
C SER A 9 0.35 6.66 -3.28
N HIS A 10 -0.44 6.67 -4.34
CA HIS A 10 0.08 6.59 -5.70
C HIS A 10 1.14 7.71 -5.96
N PRO A 11 2.32 7.40 -6.55
CA PRO A 11 3.39 8.38 -6.73
C PRO A 11 3.01 9.62 -7.55
N GLU A 12 2.09 9.47 -8.52
CA GLU A 12 1.59 10.59 -9.32
C GLU A 12 0.58 11.46 -8.54
N GLY A 13 -0.19 10.85 -7.64
CA GLY A 13 -1.21 11.55 -6.85
C GLY A 13 -0.63 12.33 -5.67
N ARG A 14 0.50 11.86 -5.11
CA ARG A 14 1.23 12.51 -3.99
C ARG A 14 0.30 12.97 -2.85
N ALA A 15 -0.58 12.08 -2.42
CA ALA A 15 -1.66 12.44 -1.49
C ALA A 15 -1.21 12.52 -0.03
N VAL A 16 -0.03 12.00 0.32
CA VAL A 16 0.49 12.01 1.70
C VAL A 16 1.14 13.35 2.01
N SER A 17 0.38 14.45 2.01
CA SER A 17 0.90 15.77 2.36
C SER A 17 1.38 15.84 3.83
N ALA A 18 2.25 16.81 4.14
CA ALA A 18 2.69 17.03 5.52
C ALA A 18 1.53 17.32 6.49
N THR A 19 0.50 18.04 6.05
CA THR A 19 -0.70 18.30 6.85
C THR A 19 -1.46 17.01 7.14
N LEU A 20 -1.63 16.16 6.13
CA LEU A 20 -2.30 14.87 6.29
C LEU A 20 -1.52 13.94 7.24
N ALA A 21 -0.21 13.83 7.03
CA ALA A 21 0.66 13.02 7.87
C ALA A 21 0.65 13.49 9.33
N ASN A 22 0.66 14.80 9.58
CA ASN A 22 0.57 15.37 10.93
C ASN A 22 -0.80 15.11 11.58
N MET A 23 -1.89 15.20 10.82
CA MET A 23 -3.24 14.88 11.31
C MET A 23 -3.33 13.39 11.68
N ALA A 24 -2.90 12.50 10.80
CA ALA A 24 -2.86 11.06 11.03
C ALA A 24 -1.95 10.70 12.21
N SER A 25 -0.78 11.32 12.33
CA SER A 25 0.12 11.14 13.48
C SER A 25 -0.57 11.46 14.80
N ARG A 26 -1.37 12.53 14.85
CA ARG A 26 -2.10 12.94 16.07
C ARG A 26 -3.24 11.98 16.41
N SER A 27 -3.95 11.43 15.42
CA SER A 27 -5.09 10.54 15.67
C SER A 27 -4.70 9.23 16.36
N VAL A 28 -3.46 8.78 16.17
CA VAL A 28 -2.92 7.56 16.82
C VAL A 28 -1.84 7.84 17.86
N GLY A 29 -1.59 9.11 18.20
CA GLY A 29 -0.57 9.50 19.18
C GLY A 29 0.85 9.11 18.79
N ALA A 30 1.17 9.07 17.49
CA ALA A 30 2.51 8.71 17.03
C ALA A 30 3.55 9.73 17.50
N SER A 31 4.73 9.23 17.87
CA SER A 31 5.82 10.04 18.45
C SER A 31 6.69 10.72 17.40
N ALA A 32 6.67 10.21 16.16
CA ALA A 32 7.41 10.79 15.04
C ALA A 32 6.78 10.41 13.70
N VAL A 33 6.96 11.30 12.72
CA VAL A 33 6.72 11.07 11.30
C VAL A 33 8.06 10.97 10.60
N ARG A 34 8.30 9.89 9.85
CA ARG A 34 9.51 9.68 9.06
C ARG A 34 9.15 9.51 7.59
N TRP A 35 9.57 10.44 6.76
CA TRP A 35 9.37 10.35 5.31
C TRP A 35 10.21 9.24 4.69
N LEU A 36 9.57 8.42 3.87
CA LEU A 36 10.22 7.43 3.00
C LEU A 36 10.35 7.99 1.58
N ALA A 37 9.34 8.74 1.14
CA ALA A 37 9.33 9.55 -0.06
C ALA A 37 8.42 10.76 0.18
N GLU A 38 8.91 11.97 -0.07
CA GLU A 38 8.15 13.19 0.18
C GLU A 38 6.83 13.19 -0.59
N ASP A 39 5.75 13.55 0.11
CA ASP A 39 4.35 13.54 -0.33
C ASP A 39 3.77 12.20 -0.80
N VAL A 40 4.57 11.12 -0.82
CA VAL A 40 4.16 9.81 -1.34
C VAL A 40 4.05 8.79 -0.23
N ALA A 41 4.99 8.75 0.71
CA ALA A 41 5.00 7.75 1.76
C ALA A 41 5.72 8.20 3.04
N CYS A 42 5.11 7.93 4.19
CA CYS A 42 5.72 8.17 5.49
C CYS A 42 5.41 7.06 6.51
N ASP A 43 6.35 6.82 7.41
CA ASP A 43 6.19 6.00 8.61
C ASP A 43 5.75 6.86 9.80
N LEU A 44 4.75 6.39 10.55
CA LEU A 44 4.34 6.89 11.85
C LEU A 44 4.84 5.93 12.93
N VAL A 45 5.64 6.44 13.88
CA VAL A 45 6.14 5.66 15.01
C VAL A 45 5.04 5.59 16.08
N LEU A 46 4.38 4.44 16.21
CA LEU A 46 3.26 4.29 17.14
C LEU A 46 3.74 4.13 18.60
N PRO A 47 2.91 4.50 19.59
CA PRO A 47 3.19 4.24 21.01
C PRO A 47 3.45 2.76 21.30
N GLU A 48 4.26 2.44 22.31
CA GLU A 48 4.53 1.05 22.70
C GLU A 48 3.28 0.29 23.15
N THR A 49 2.28 1.02 23.67
CA THR A 49 0.98 0.48 24.10
C THR A 49 -0.02 0.34 22.96
N ALA A 50 0.34 0.71 21.73
CA ALA A 50 -0.59 0.70 20.60
C ALA A 50 -0.99 -0.74 20.22
N ASN A 51 -2.27 -0.90 19.90
CA ASN A 51 -2.79 -2.11 19.27
C ASN A 51 -2.83 -1.91 17.75
N ALA A 52 -2.37 -2.90 16.99
CA ALA A 52 -2.29 -2.81 15.53
C ALA A 52 -3.66 -2.63 14.85
N ALA A 53 -4.67 -3.36 15.30
CA ALA A 53 -6.00 -3.31 14.71
C ALA A 53 -6.71 -1.98 15.02
N GLU A 54 -6.58 -1.49 16.26
CA GLU A 54 -7.16 -0.22 16.68
C GLU A 54 -6.50 0.96 15.96
N ALA A 55 -5.16 0.96 15.87
CA ALA A 55 -4.42 1.99 15.14
C ALA A 55 -4.80 1.99 13.65
N ALA A 56 -4.90 0.81 13.03
CA ALA A 56 -5.30 0.70 11.63
C ALA A 56 -6.74 1.19 11.40
N ALA A 57 -7.67 0.87 12.31
CA ALA A 57 -9.05 1.35 12.23
C ALA A 57 -9.13 2.88 12.39
N ALA A 58 -8.44 3.44 13.38
CA ALA A 58 -8.40 4.88 13.61
C ALA A 58 -7.81 5.65 12.41
N LEU A 59 -6.72 5.13 11.83
CA LEU A 59 -6.11 5.72 10.62
C LEU A 59 -7.03 5.63 9.41
N ARG A 60 -7.69 4.48 9.17
CA ARG A 60 -8.65 4.35 8.07
C ARG A 60 -9.82 5.30 8.19
N VAL A 61 -10.32 5.55 9.40
CA VAL A 61 -11.38 6.54 9.63
C VAL A 61 -10.85 7.96 9.38
N ALA A 62 -9.67 8.29 9.89
CA ALA A 62 -9.06 9.61 9.73
C ALA A 62 -8.72 9.94 8.27
N LEU A 63 -8.39 8.91 7.47
CA LEU A 63 -7.93 9.03 6.08
C LEU A 63 -9.00 8.61 5.06
N ALA A 64 -10.23 8.32 5.48
CA ALA A 64 -11.28 7.77 4.64
C ALA A 64 -11.55 8.52 3.29
N PRO A 65 -11.45 9.86 3.20
CA PRO A 65 -11.69 10.55 1.93
C PRO A 65 -10.44 10.59 1.02
N GLU A 66 -9.27 10.21 1.52
CA GLU A 66 -8.01 10.37 0.82
C GLU A 66 -7.58 9.07 0.11
N PRO A 67 -6.94 9.15 -1.07
CA PRO A 67 -6.43 7.98 -1.79
C PRO A 67 -5.09 7.51 -1.17
N VAL A 68 -5.16 7.09 0.10
CA VAL A 68 -4.00 6.69 0.92
C VAL A 68 -4.25 5.32 1.55
N ASP A 69 -3.31 4.41 1.30
CA ASP A 69 -3.28 3.10 1.94
C ASP A 69 -2.59 3.16 3.31
N VAL A 70 -3.04 2.29 4.21
CA VAL A 70 -2.56 2.20 5.59
C VAL A 70 -2.07 0.79 5.90
N ILE A 71 -0.79 0.67 6.27
CA ILE A 71 -0.17 -0.58 6.67
C ILE A 71 0.31 -0.47 8.11
N VAL A 72 -0.21 -1.28 9.03
CA VAL A 72 0.24 -1.32 10.44
C VAL A 72 0.92 -2.65 10.72
N GLN A 73 2.18 -2.59 11.16
CA GLN A 73 3.05 -3.77 11.28
C GLN A 73 4.12 -3.59 12.37
N PRO A 74 4.70 -4.69 12.89
CA PRO A 74 5.87 -4.62 13.76
C PRO A 74 7.02 -3.88 13.09
N ALA A 75 7.78 -3.12 13.89
CA ALA A 75 8.93 -2.40 13.38
C ALA A 75 10.08 -3.32 12.99
N ASP A 76 10.24 -4.41 13.74
CA ASP A 76 11.31 -5.37 13.59
C ASP A 76 11.15 -6.19 12.31
N GLY A 77 12.25 -6.38 11.58
CA GLY A 77 12.28 -7.23 10.39
C GLY A 77 11.57 -6.68 9.15
N ARG A 78 11.11 -5.41 9.15
CA ARG A 78 10.44 -4.79 7.98
C ARG A 78 11.37 -4.60 6.79
N ARG A 79 12.65 -4.28 7.03
CA ARG A 79 13.64 -4.07 5.96
C ARG A 79 14.06 -5.42 5.40
N LYS A 80 13.34 -5.87 4.36
CA LYS A 80 13.66 -7.09 3.62
C LYS A 80 14.85 -6.84 2.68
N LYS A 81 15.62 -7.89 2.41
CA LYS A 81 16.78 -7.83 1.51
C LYS A 81 16.42 -8.09 0.05
N ILE A 82 15.30 -8.77 -0.18
CA ILE A 82 14.84 -9.21 -1.50
C ILE A 82 13.32 -8.97 -1.55
N LEU A 83 12.86 -8.41 -2.67
CA LEU A 83 11.46 -8.32 -3.06
C LEU A 83 11.27 -9.23 -4.27
N ILE A 84 10.27 -10.12 -4.20
CA ILE A 84 9.83 -10.94 -5.33
C ILE A 84 8.39 -10.50 -5.62
N ALA A 85 8.10 -10.19 -6.86
CA ALA A 85 6.79 -9.77 -7.32
C ALA A 85 6.39 -10.64 -8.52
N ASP A 86 5.10 -10.86 -8.67
CA ASP A 86 4.55 -11.42 -9.89
C ASP A 86 4.77 -10.45 -11.06
N MET A 87 4.74 -10.96 -12.29
CA MET A 87 4.97 -10.15 -13.47
C MET A 87 3.66 -9.55 -14.00
N ASP A 88 2.77 -10.42 -14.44
CA ASP A 88 1.50 -10.04 -15.07
C ASP A 88 0.60 -9.38 -14.02
N SER A 89 -0.11 -8.32 -14.43
CA SER A 89 -0.98 -7.48 -13.59
C SER A 89 -0.39 -6.96 -12.27
N THR A 90 0.94 -6.99 -12.13
CA THR A 90 1.68 -6.49 -10.95
C THR A 90 2.84 -5.58 -11.34
N MET A 91 3.76 -6.08 -12.18
CA MET A 91 4.89 -5.29 -12.71
C MET A 91 4.56 -4.68 -14.07
N ILE A 92 3.69 -5.34 -14.84
CA ILE A 92 3.14 -4.86 -16.11
C ILE A 92 1.61 -4.93 -16.06
N ASP A 93 0.94 -4.05 -16.81
CA ASP A 93 -0.53 -4.01 -16.84
C ASP A 93 -1.14 -5.12 -17.71
N GLN A 94 -0.33 -5.77 -18.56
CA GLN A 94 -0.79 -6.79 -19.50
C GLN A 94 -0.79 -8.19 -18.87
N GLU A 95 -1.68 -9.02 -19.39
CA GLU A 95 -1.65 -10.48 -19.24
C GLU A 95 -0.97 -11.06 -20.48
N CYS A 96 0.29 -11.50 -20.36
CA CYS A 96 1.09 -11.87 -21.52
C CYS A 96 0.46 -12.98 -22.38
N ILE A 97 -0.27 -13.91 -21.75
CA ILE A 97 -0.96 -15.00 -22.45
C ILE A 97 -2.14 -14.48 -23.29
N ASP A 98 -2.86 -13.47 -22.80
CA ASP A 98 -4.00 -12.89 -23.51
C ASP A 98 -3.52 -12.13 -24.76
N GLU A 99 -2.37 -11.45 -24.67
CA GLU A 99 -1.74 -10.77 -25.81
C GLU A 99 -1.27 -11.77 -26.89
N LEU A 100 -0.68 -12.90 -26.49
CA LEU A 100 -0.32 -13.97 -27.44
C LEU A 100 -1.56 -14.62 -28.09
N ALA A 101 -2.67 -14.71 -27.35
CA ALA A 101 -3.92 -15.25 -27.87
C ALA A 101 -4.58 -14.31 -28.88
N ASP A 102 -4.38 -13.00 -28.74
CA ASP A 102 -4.86 -11.97 -29.67
C ASP A 102 -4.23 -12.13 -31.06
N GLU A 103 -2.91 -12.37 -31.10
CA GLU A 103 -2.15 -12.58 -32.34
C GLU A 103 -2.65 -13.77 -33.19
N ILE A 104 -3.30 -14.75 -32.56
CA ILE A 104 -3.90 -15.91 -33.25
C ILE A 104 -5.45 -15.87 -33.25
N GLY A 105 -6.05 -14.76 -32.84
CA GLY A 105 -7.50 -14.52 -32.91
C GLY A 105 -8.35 -15.31 -31.91
N VAL A 106 -7.79 -15.71 -30.76
CA VAL A 106 -8.51 -16.48 -29.72
C VAL A 106 -8.55 -15.81 -28.35
N LYS A 107 -8.22 -14.52 -28.25
CA LYS A 107 -8.16 -13.74 -26.99
C LYS A 107 -9.37 -13.95 -26.09
N ASP A 108 -10.59 -13.76 -26.61
CA ASP A 108 -11.82 -13.86 -25.81
C ASP A 108 -11.98 -15.19 -25.07
N ARG A 109 -11.56 -16.29 -25.68
CA ARG A 109 -11.64 -17.63 -25.05
C ARG A 109 -10.61 -17.79 -23.96
N VAL A 110 -9.43 -17.22 -24.14
CA VAL A 110 -8.31 -17.32 -23.21
C VAL A 110 -8.53 -16.39 -22.02
N ALA A 111 -8.85 -15.12 -22.28
CA ALA A 111 -9.18 -14.12 -21.26
C ALA A 111 -10.34 -14.58 -20.36
N ALA A 112 -11.37 -15.23 -20.92
CA ALA A 112 -12.47 -15.80 -20.13
C ALA A 112 -12.04 -16.95 -19.20
N ILE A 113 -10.97 -17.67 -19.52
CA ILE A 113 -10.37 -18.69 -18.64
C ILE A 113 -9.52 -17.99 -17.57
N THR A 114 -8.65 -17.05 -17.98
CA THR A 114 -7.78 -16.27 -17.08
C THR A 114 -8.60 -15.58 -15.98
N ALA A 115 -9.67 -14.89 -16.35
CA ALA A 115 -10.56 -14.18 -15.42
C ALA A 115 -11.31 -15.10 -14.44
N ARG A 116 -11.40 -16.40 -14.70
CA ARG A 116 -12.02 -17.39 -13.78
C ARG A 116 -11.02 -18.01 -12.80
N SER A 117 -9.73 -17.90 -13.10
CA SER A 117 -8.66 -18.50 -12.28
C SER A 117 -8.05 -17.52 -11.27
N MET A 118 -8.27 -16.23 -11.46
CA MET A 118 -7.90 -15.16 -10.53
C MET A 118 -9.06 -14.86 -9.57
#